data_AF-A0A973G4K9-F1
#
_entry.id   AF-A0A973G4K9-F1
#
_cell.length_a   1.000
_cell.length_b   1.000
_cell.length_c   1.000
_cell.angle_alpha   90.00
_cell.angle_beta   90.00
_cell.angle_gamma   90.00
#
_symmetry.space_group_name_H-M   'P 1'
#
loop_
_entity.id
_entity.type
_entity.pdbx_description
1 polymer ?
#
loop_
_entity_poly.entity_id
_entity_poly.type
_entity_poly.pdbx_seq_one_letter_code
_entity_poly.pdbx_strand_id
1 'polypeptide(L)'
;MHNTHGVTSEDSTGEVILKVIQDLVAELRQRRRLTRPVTLDSSLARDLGLDSLARVELVNRLERTFNITLPERVFADAETPRDLQRAVLSASPYQDIAKIPELKSLALDEAPSVPYAVHTLTDVLKWHVQAHPDRPHIRFYRDEGEGEIMTYRALMNGASAVAAALQHGGLKPGGRVAIMLPTSDEYFYAFMGILLAGGVPVPIYPPAR
;
A
#
# COMPACT_ATOMS: atom_id res chain seq x y z
N MET A 1 28.95 -22.83 -43.30
CA MET A 1 27.86 -21.83 -43.36
C MET A 1 26.62 -22.39 -42.69
N HIS A 2 26.41 -22.06 -41.42
CA HIS A 2 25.11 -21.69 -40.84
C HIS A 2 25.35 -21.31 -39.38
N ASN A 3 25.23 -20.01 -39.11
CA ASN A 3 25.21 -19.42 -37.77
C ASN A 3 23.97 -19.92 -37.03
N THR A 4 24.15 -20.56 -35.88
CA THR A 4 23.12 -20.66 -34.84
C THR A 4 23.23 -19.42 -33.95
N HIS A 5 22.53 -18.36 -34.37
CA HIS A 5 22.31 -17.17 -33.56
C HIS A 5 21.53 -17.51 -32.28
N GLY A 6 21.90 -16.85 -31.18
CA GLY A 6 21.33 -17.06 -29.86
C GLY A 6 19.80 -16.93 -29.84
N VAL A 7 19.15 -18.01 -29.42
CA VAL A 7 17.79 -17.97 -28.88
C VAL A 7 17.93 -17.28 -27.52
N THR A 8 17.68 -15.99 -27.53
CA THR A 8 17.94 -15.02 -26.47
C THR A 8 17.02 -15.24 -25.28
N SER A 9 17.54 -15.12 -24.06
CA SER A 9 16.84 -15.28 -22.77
C SER A 9 15.51 -14.50 -22.64
N GLU A 10 15.33 -13.46 -23.45
CA GLU A 10 14.12 -12.64 -23.53
C GLU A 10 12.93 -13.40 -24.13
N ASP A 11 13.14 -14.16 -25.21
CA ASP A 11 12.07 -14.95 -25.86
C ASP A 11 11.61 -16.09 -24.93
N SER A 12 12.55 -16.78 -24.28
CA SER A 12 12.23 -17.81 -23.29
C SER A 12 11.48 -17.27 -22.07
N THR A 13 11.77 -16.02 -21.66
CA THR A 13 11.06 -15.36 -20.55
C THR A 13 9.60 -15.08 -20.92
N GLY A 14 9.36 -14.60 -22.15
CA GLY A 14 8.01 -14.34 -22.64
C GLY A 14 7.15 -15.61 -22.68
N GLU A 15 7.71 -16.73 -23.14
CA GLU A 15 7.00 -18.02 -23.19
C GLU A 15 6.59 -18.51 -21.79
N VAL A 16 7.48 -18.42 -20.81
CA VAL A 16 7.20 -18.82 -19.43
C VAL A 16 6.11 -17.93 -18.81
N ILE A 17 6.16 -16.61 -19.03
CA ILE A 17 5.12 -15.69 -18.53
C ILE A 17 3.75 -16.04 -19.13
N LEU A 18 3.69 -16.27 -20.45
CA LEU A 18 2.44 -16.67 -21.11
C LEU A 18 1.90 -17.97 -20.54
N LYS A 19 2.77 -18.93 -20.23
CA LYS A 19 2.38 -20.20 -19.61
C LYS A 19 1.77 -20.00 -18.23
N VAL A 20 2.41 -19.22 -17.36
CA VAL A 20 1.89 -18.90 -16.00
C VAL A 20 0.52 -18.22 -16.08
N ILE A 21 0.35 -17.28 -17.01
CA ILE A 21 -0.92 -16.57 -17.22
C ILE A 21 -2.02 -17.53 -17.70
N GLN A 22 -1.71 -18.40 -18.66
CA GLN A 22 -2.66 -19.39 -19.17
C GLN A 22 -3.13 -20.35 -18.07
N ASP A 23 -2.20 -20.81 -17.23
CA ASP A 23 -2.52 -21.72 -16.12
C ASP A 23 -3.41 -21.02 -15.08
N LEU A 24 -3.08 -19.78 -14.69
CA LEU A 24 -3.92 -19.00 -13.78
C LEU A 24 -5.33 -18.74 -14.34
N VAL A 25 -5.42 -18.35 -15.62
CA VAL A 25 -6.72 -18.11 -16.27
C VAL A 25 -7.55 -19.39 -16.35
N ALA A 26 -6.93 -20.54 -16.63
CA ALA A 26 -7.60 -21.83 -16.67
C ALA A 26 -8.14 -22.24 -15.30
N GLU A 27 -7.37 -22.03 -14.23
CA GLU A 27 -7.79 -22.29 -12.84
C GLU A 27 -8.98 -21.42 -12.42
N LEU A 28 -8.93 -20.12 -12.70
CA LEU A 28 -9.97 -19.17 -12.33
C LEU A 28 -11.26 -19.36 -13.13
N ARG A 29 -11.15 -19.83 -14.38
CA ARG A 29 -12.29 -19.98 -15.30
C ARG A 29 -12.65 -21.44 -15.52
N GLN A 30 -13.11 -22.12 -14.46
CA GLN A 30 -13.52 -23.53 -14.49
C GLN A 30 -14.59 -23.91 -15.55
N ARG A 31 -15.19 -22.97 -16.30
CA ARG A 31 -16.22 -23.24 -17.35
C ARG A 31 -16.21 -22.33 -18.60
N ARG A 32 -15.26 -21.40 -18.78
CA ARG A 32 -15.23 -20.51 -19.98
C ARG A 32 -13.89 -20.63 -20.70
N ARG A 33 -13.90 -21.23 -21.90
CA ARG A 33 -12.75 -21.20 -22.82
C ARG A 33 -12.45 -19.76 -23.23
N LEU A 34 -11.16 -19.41 -23.26
CA LEU A 34 -10.69 -18.18 -23.88
C LEU A 34 -11.15 -18.13 -25.34
N THR A 35 -11.73 -17.02 -25.76
CA THR A 35 -12.16 -16.79 -27.15
C THR A 35 -10.99 -16.44 -28.07
N ARG A 36 -9.84 -16.07 -27.50
CA ARG A 36 -8.61 -15.70 -28.20
C ARG A 36 -7.38 -16.27 -27.47
N PRO A 37 -6.32 -16.66 -28.20
CA PRO A 37 -5.06 -17.06 -27.59
C PRO A 37 -4.45 -15.89 -26.79
N VAL A 38 -3.85 -16.20 -25.64
CA VAL A 38 -3.09 -15.23 -24.84
C VAL A 38 -1.80 -14.89 -25.57
N THR A 39 -1.56 -13.60 -25.81
CA THR A 39 -0.35 -13.07 -26.45
C THR A 39 0.34 -12.07 -25.53
N LEU A 40 1.59 -11.70 -25.84
CA LEU A 40 2.33 -10.73 -25.03
C LEU A 40 1.66 -9.35 -24.93
N ASP A 41 0.80 -9.02 -25.90
CA ASP A 41 0.12 -7.73 -25.99
C ASP A 41 -1.36 -7.82 -25.55
N SER A 42 -1.80 -8.96 -25.02
CA SER A 42 -3.16 -9.13 -24.49
C SER A 42 -3.36 -8.30 -23.22
N SER A 43 -4.47 -7.58 -23.12
CA SER A 43 -4.80 -6.82 -21.91
C SER A 43 -5.16 -7.76 -20.76
N LEU A 44 -4.41 -7.69 -19.66
CA LEU A 44 -4.65 -8.51 -18.45
C LEU A 44 -6.06 -8.29 -17.90
N ALA A 45 -6.54 -7.04 -17.92
CA ALA A 45 -7.87 -6.70 -17.44
C ALA A 45 -8.97 -6.93 -18.49
N ARG A 46 -8.83 -6.37 -19.71
CA ARG A 46 -9.93 -6.40 -20.70
C ARG A 46 -10.06 -7.73 -21.41
N ASP A 47 -8.94 -8.33 -21.82
CA ASP A 47 -8.96 -9.56 -22.62
C ASP A 47 -9.00 -10.80 -21.73
N LEU A 48 -8.25 -10.80 -20.63
CA LEU A 48 -8.14 -11.94 -19.72
C LEU A 48 -9.08 -11.86 -18.51
N GLY A 49 -9.62 -10.66 -18.21
CA GLY A 49 -10.54 -10.46 -17.10
C GLY A 49 -9.92 -10.73 -15.74
N LEU A 50 -8.60 -10.47 -15.59
CA LEU A 50 -7.93 -10.58 -14.30
C LEU A 50 -8.29 -9.36 -13.45
N ASP A 51 -8.92 -9.60 -12.31
CA ASP A 51 -9.19 -8.59 -11.29
C ASP A 51 -7.93 -8.28 -10.46
N SER A 52 -8.03 -7.35 -9.51
CA SER A 52 -6.92 -6.94 -8.67
C SER A 52 -6.32 -8.10 -7.86
N LEU A 53 -7.12 -9.07 -7.41
CA LEU A 53 -6.63 -10.21 -6.63
C LEU A 53 -5.90 -11.21 -7.53
N ALA A 54 -6.45 -11.49 -8.71
CA ALA A 54 -5.81 -12.34 -9.70
C ALA A 54 -4.50 -11.74 -10.21
N ARG A 55 -4.38 -10.40 -10.25
CA ARG A 55 -3.11 -9.72 -10.57
C ARG A 55 -2.05 -9.92 -9.48
N VAL A 56 -2.44 -9.88 -8.20
CA VAL A 56 -1.52 -10.18 -7.09
C VAL A 56 -1.03 -11.62 -7.14
N GLU A 57 -1.94 -12.57 -7.36
CA GLU A 57 -1.57 -13.99 -7.52
C GLU A 57 -0.66 -14.22 -8.73
N LEU A 58 -0.94 -13.57 -9.86
CA LEU A 58 -0.09 -13.64 -11.05
C LEU A 58 1.34 -13.19 -10.74
N VAL A 59 1.50 -12.03 -10.12
CA VAL A 59 2.83 -11.51 -9.76
C VAL A 59 3.54 -12.45 -8.78
N ASN A 60 2.86 -12.95 -7.75
CA ASN A 60 3.44 -13.92 -6.81
C ASN A 60 3.93 -15.21 -7.52
N ARG A 61 3.20 -15.70 -8.52
CA ARG A 61 3.64 -16.88 -9.31
C ARG A 61 4.85 -16.57 -10.16
N LEU A 62 4.92 -15.37 -10.75
CA LEU A 62 6.08 -14.93 -11.54
C LEU A 62 7.32 -14.79 -10.65
N GLU A 63 7.20 -14.16 -9.49
CA GLU A 63 8.29 -14.06 -8.52
C GLU A 63 8.86 -15.44 -8.14
N ARG A 64 7.99 -16.40 -7.84
CA ARG A 64 8.40 -17.79 -7.52
C ARG A 64 9.02 -18.52 -8.70
N THR A 65 8.50 -18.31 -9.91
CA THR A 65 8.94 -19.01 -11.12
C THR A 65 10.30 -18.50 -11.58
N PHE A 66 10.52 -17.19 -11.51
CA PHE A 66 11.77 -16.55 -11.94
C PHE A 66 12.76 -16.37 -10.79
N ASN A 67 12.37 -16.67 -9.55
CA ASN A 67 13.15 -16.42 -8.34
C ASN A 67 13.66 -14.96 -8.32
N ILE A 68 12.70 -14.02 -8.40
CA ILE A 68 12.90 -12.57 -8.37
C ILE A 68 11.92 -11.90 -7.40
N THR A 69 12.15 -10.62 -7.11
CA THR A 69 11.17 -9.74 -6.48
C THR A 69 10.79 -8.62 -7.44
N LEU A 70 9.48 -8.42 -7.65
CA LEU A 70 8.95 -7.38 -8.52
C LEU A 70 8.55 -6.15 -7.70
N PRO A 71 8.89 -4.92 -8.13
CA PRO A 71 8.49 -3.70 -7.43
C PRO A 71 6.96 -3.57 -7.30
N GLU A 72 6.45 -2.98 -6.21
CA GLU A 72 5.00 -2.85 -5.99
C GLU A 72 4.26 -2.11 -7.11
N ARG A 73 4.91 -1.15 -7.75
CA ARG A 73 4.37 -0.45 -8.93
C ARG A 73 3.94 -1.40 -10.07
N VAL A 74 4.56 -2.57 -10.20
CA VAL A 74 4.23 -3.57 -11.24
C VAL A 74 2.80 -4.11 -11.06
N PHE A 75 2.30 -4.22 -9.81
CA PHE A 75 0.93 -4.68 -9.55
C PHE A 75 -0.11 -3.76 -10.19
N ALA A 76 0.13 -2.45 -10.11
CA ALA A 76 -0.77 -1.42 -10.63
C ALA A 76 -0.54 -1.16 -12.13
N ASP A 77 0.70 -1.01 -12.55
CA ASP A 77 1.04 -0.39 -13.84
C ASP A 77 1.06 -1.38 -15.03
N ALA A 78 1.27 -2.68 -14.79
CA ALA A 78 1.45 -3.63 -15.89
C ALA A 78 0.11 -3.92 -16.61
N GLU A 79 -0.10 -3.43 -17.83
CA GLU A 79 -1.36 -3.68 -18.55
C GLU A 79 -1.32 -4.98 -19.36
N THR A 80 -0.13 -5.42 -19.75
CA THR A 80 0.10 -6.54 -20.66
C THR A 80 1.17 -7.50 -20.14
N PRO A 81 1.20 -8.76 -20.62
CA PRO A 81 2.30 -9.69 -20.31
C PRO A 81 3.67 -9.17 -20.74
N ARG A 82 3.75 -8.30 -21.78
CA ARG A 82 4.99 -7.63 -22.16
C ARG A 82 5.50 -6.68 -21.09
N ASP A 83 4.62 -5.98 -20.39
CA ASP A 83 5.01 -5.12 -19.26
C ASP A 83 5.58 -5.96 -18.11
N LEU A 84 4.96 -7.12 -17.84
CA LEU A 84 5.48 -8.09 -16.88
C LEU A 84 6.84 -8.66 -17.33
N GLN A 85 7.02 -8.94 -18.62
CA GLN A 85 8.29 -9.40 -19.18
C GLN A 85 9.40 -8.38 -18.98
N ARG A 86 9.15 -7.10 -19.28
CA ARG A 86 10.10 -6.02 -19.01
C ARG A 86 10.43 -5.92 -17.53
N ALA A 87 9.41 -6.03 -16.67
CA ALA A 87 9.61 -5.98 -15.22
C ALA A 87 10.50 -7.14 -14.74
N VAL A 88 10.23 -8.38 -15.19
CA VAL A 88 11.02 -9.58 -14.89
C VAL A 88 12.46 -9.43 -15.36
N LEU A 89 12.68 -8.95 -16.59
CA LEU A 89 14.02 -8.76 -17.15
C LEU A 89 14.81 -7.63 -16.45
N SER A 90 14.10 -6.65 -15.89
CA SER A 90 14.69 -5.57 -15.08
C SER A 90 14.83 -5.91 -13.59
N ALA A 91 14.23 -7.03 -13.15
CA ALA A 91 14.16 -7.40 -11.75
C ALA A 91 15.52 -7.90 -11.24
N SER A 92 15.82 -7.57 -9.99
CA SER A 92 16.96 -8.16 -9.31
C SER A 92 16.63 -9.58 -8.84
N PRO A 93 17.61 -10.51 -8.79
CA PRO A 93 17.41 -11.83 -8.21
C PRO A 93 16.79 -11.71 -6.82
N TYR A 94 15.87 -12.62 -6.50
CA TYR A 94 15.14 -12.69 -5.24
C TYR A 94 16.11 -12.55 -4.07
N GLN A 95 16.10 -11.37 -3.45
CA GLN A 95 16.72 -11.20 -2.15
C GLN A 95 15.69 -11.69 -1.15
N ASP A 96 16.03 -12.82 -0.55
CA ASP A 96 15.33 -13.51 0.53
C ASP A 96 14.31 -12.62 1.27
N ILE A 97 13.03 -12.99 1.27
CA ILE A 97 11.92 -12.31 1.98
C ILE A 97 12.11 -12.40 3.52
N ALA A 98 13.31 -12.75 3.99
CA ALA A 98 13.74 -12.70 5.38
C ALA A 98 14.29 -11.32 5.80
N LYS A 99 14.12 -10.27 4.99
CA LYS A 99 14.25 -8.89 5.46
C LYS A 99 12.94 -8.14 5.26
N ILE A 100 11.97 -8.39 6.14
CA ILE A 100 11.19 -7.25 6.67
C ILE A 100 12.27 -6.23 7.05
N PRO A 101 12.32 -5.02 6.44
CA PRO A 101 13.35 -4.05 6.77
C PRO A 101 13.38 -3.97 8.28
N GLU A 102 14.49 -4.40 8.87
CA GLU A 102 14.57 -4.68 10.29
C GLU A 102 14.20 -3.40 10.99
N LEU A 103 12.97 -3.39 11.50
CA LEU A 103 12.29 -2.17 11.85
C LEU A 103 12.95 -1.77 13.15
N LYS A 104 14.00 -0.94 13.06
CA LYS A 104 14.76 -0.51 14.23
C LYS A 104 13.74 0.02 15.21
N SER A 105 13.52 -0.77 16.27
CA SER A 105 12.56 -0.42 17.28
C SER A 105 13.01 0.92 17.86
N LEU A 106 12.10 1.89 17.88
CA LEU A 106 12.34 3.08 18.65
C LEU A 106 12.39 2.61 20.11
N ALA A 107 13.55 2.72 20.74
CA ALA A 107 13.68 2.54 22.17
C ALA A 107 12.86 3.65 22.83
N LEU A 108 11.61 3.36 23.12
CA LEU A 108 10.75 4.26 23.84
C LEU A 108 11.03 4.08 25.33
N ASP A 109 11.11 5.18 26.07
CA ASP A 109 11.18 5.12 27.53
C ASP A 109 9.99 4.33 28.10
N GLU A 110 10.11 3.86 29.34
CA GLU A 110 9.05 3.14 30.02
C GLU A 110 7.73 3.93 29.94
N ALA A 111 6.68 3.30 29.42
CA ALA A 111 5.41 3.98 29.23
C ALA A 111 4.83 4.31 30.62
N PRO A 112 4.43 5.55 30.90
CA PRO A 112 3.67 5.81 32.12
C PRO A 112 2.35 5.04 32.09
N SER A 113 1.75 4.86 33.26
CA SER A 113 0.59 4.00 33.51
C SER A 113 -0.50 4.09 32.43
N VAL A 114 -1.15 2.97 32.10
CA VAL A 114 -2.23 2.96 31.10
C VAL A 114 -3.41 3.83 31.57
N PRO A 115 -4.00 4.69 30.73
CA PRO A 115 -5.12 5.53 31.12
C PRO A 115 -6.43 4.72 31.17
N TYR A 116 -6.61 3.90 32.21
CA TYR A 116 -7.82 3.08 32.38
C TYR A 116 -9.11 3.90 32.63
N ALA A 117 -8.98 5.16 33.03
CA ALA A 117 -10.10 6.02 33.42
C ALA A 117 -10.66 6.88 32.27
N VAL A 118 -10.09 6.82 31.06
CA VAL A 118 -10.59 7.59 29.91
C VAL A 118 -11.44 6.73 28.99
N HIS A 119 -12.44 7.34 28.36
CA HIS A 119 -13.47 6.63 27.59
C HIS A 119 -13.50 6.99 26.10
N THR A 120 -12.71 7.97 25.67
CA THR A 120 -12.67 8.42 24.28
C THR A 120 -11.24 8.48 23.76
N LEU A 121 -11.06 8.27 22.45
CA LEU A 121 -9.75 8.37 21.80
C LEU A 121 -9.14 9.77 21.96
N THR A 122 -9.97 10.81 21.97
CA THR A 122 -9.52 12.19 22.21
C THR A 122 -8.99 12.38 23.63
N ASP A 123 -9.56 11.70 24.63
CA ASP A 123 -9.10 11.79 26.01
C ASP A 123 -7.82 10.98 26.24
N VAL A 124 -7.66 9.84 25.55
CA VAL A 124 -6.38 9.12 25.48
C VAL A 124 -5.28 10.04 24.92
N LEU A 125 -5.55 10.72 23.81
CA LEU A 125 -4.59 11.67 23.22
C LEU A 125 -4.25 12.80 24.21
N LYS A 126 -5.24 13.43 24.85
CA LYS A 126 -5.00 14.47 25.86
C LYS A 126 -4.16 13.97 27.02
N TRP A 127 -4.42 12.75 27.49
CA TRP A 127 -3.66 12.12 28.57
C TRP A 127 -2.19 11.94 28.18
N HIS A 128 -1.91 11.42 26.98
CA HIS A 128 -0.54 11.28 26.48
C HIS A 128 0.18 12.63 26.32
N VAL A 129 -0.53 13.66 25.83
CA VAL A 129 0.01 15.03 25.72
C VAL A 129 0.36 15.61 27.10
N GLN A 130 -0.45 15.34 28.12
CA GLN A 130 -0.17 15.79 29.49
C GLN A 130 0.99 15.03 30.13
N ALA A 131 1.07 13.72 29.92
CA ALA A 131 2.06 12.87 30.58
C ALA A 131 3.44 12.91 29.89
N HIS A 132 3.50 12.96 28.57
CA HIS A 132 4.74 12.87 27.79
C HIS A 132 4.54 13.42 26.36
N PRO A 133 4.41 14.74 26.21
CA PRO A 133 4.05 15.37 24.94
C PRO A 133 5.02 15.06 23.79
N ASP A 134 6.30 14.90 24.09
CA ASP A 134 7.37 14.74 23.09
C ASP A 134 7.70 13.27 22.79
N ARG A 135 6.97 12.31 23.40
CA ARG A 135 7.13 10.89 23.08
C ARG A 135 6.73 10.62 21.62
N PRO A 136 7.54 9.86 20.86
CA PRO A 136 7.16 9.39 19.52
C PRO A 136 5.82 8.64 19.56
N HIS A 137 4.90 9.00 18.66
CA HIS A 137 3.60 8.35 18.53
C HIS A 137 3.45 7.64 17.18
N ILE A 138 3.73 8.34 16.08
CA ILE A 138 3.63 7.79 14.72
C ILE A 138 4.99 7.93 14.04
N ARG A 139 5.43 6.88 13.36
CA ARG A 139 6.60 6.90 12.47
C ARG A 139 6.14 6.64 11.04
N PHE A 140 6.45 7.55 10.13
CA PHE A 140 6.10 7.45 8.72
C PHE A 140 7.19 6.72 7.96
N TYR A 141 6.88 5.60 7.31
CA TYR A 141 7.86 4.92 6.46
C TYR A 141 8.05 5.69 5.15
N ARG A 142 9.31 5.79 4.73
CA ARG A 142 9.72 6.20 3.38
C ARG A 142 10.65 5.11 2.85
N ASP A 143 10.64 4.89 1.54
CA ASP A 143 11.44 3.84 0.88
C ASP A 143 12.95 3.98 1.13
N GLU A 144 13.41 5.20 1.46
CA GLU A 144 14.79 5.49 1.82
C GLU A 144 14.86 6.33 3.12
N GLY A 145 15.66 5.88 4.09
CA GLY A 145 16.01 6.64 5.31
C GLY A 145 15.21 6.29 6.57
N GLU A 146 15.54 6.98 7.67
CA GLU A 146 14.75 6.91 8.90
C GLU A 146 13.51 7.79 8.75
N GLY A 147 12.36 7.14 8.65
CA GLY A 147 11.05 7.77 8.55
C GLY A 147 10.78 8.90 9.55
N GLU A 148 10.00 9.90 9.16
CA GLU A 148 9.63 11.03 10.02
C GLU A 148 8.84 10.57 11.26
N ILE A 149 9.07 11.23 12.40
CA ILE A 149 8.40 10.93 13.66
C ILE A 149 7.46 12.06 14.04
N MET A 150 6.21 11.73 14.27
CA MET A 150 5.22 12.60 14.88
C MET A 150 5.07 12.28 16.36
N THR A 151 5.22 13.29 17.21
CA THR A 151 4.98 13.21 18.66
C THR A 151 3.51 13.42 19.00
N TYR A 152 3.11 13.07 20.22
CA TYR A 152 1.75 13.35 20.71
C TYR A 152 1.42 14.86 20.67
N ARG A 153 2.38 15.71 21.02
CA ARG A 153 2.24 17.18 20.95
C ARG A 153 1.98 17.64 19.52
N ALA A 154 2.77 17.14 18.56
CA ALA A 154 2.62 17.50 17.15
C ALA A 154 1.23 17.11 16.63
N LEU A 155 0.77 15.89 16.94
CA LEU A 155 -0.58 15.43 16.58
C LEU A 155 -1.67 16.33 17.19
N MET A 156 -1.58 16.63 18.49
CA MET A 156 -2.57 17.47 19.16
C MET A 156 -2.64 18.89 18.57
N ASN A 157 -1.48 19.50 18.28
CA ASN A 157 -1.43 20.84 17.71
C ASN A 157 -2.07 20.89 16.33
N GLY A 158 -1.69 19.98 15.42
CA GLY A 158 -2.26 19.91 14.07
C GLY A 158 -3.76 19.58 14.09
N ALA A 159 -4.16 18.60 14.92
CA ALA A 159 -5.56 18.23 15.07
C ALA A 159 -6.42 19.35 15.67
N SER A 160 -5.90 20.13 16.63
CA SER A 160 -6.62 21.25 17.22
C SER A 160 -6.88 22.37 16.20
N ALA A 161 -5.94 22.64 15.31
CA ALA A 161 -6.12 23.61 14.22
C ALA A 161 -7.24 23.17 13.26
N VAL A 162 -7.23 21.89 12.85
CA VAL A 162 -8.32 21.32 12.04
C VAL A 162 -9.67 21.40 12.76
N ALA A 163 -9.70 21.04 14.05
CA ALA A 163 -10.93 21.04 14.83
C ALA A 163 -11.56 22.45 14.90
N ALA A 164 -10.74 23.46 15.19
CA ALA A 164 -11.16 24.85 15.22
C ALA A 164 -11.70 25.32 13.86
N ALA A 165 -11.01 24.96 12.76
CA ALA A 165 -11.45 25.30 11.41
C ALA A 165 -12.80 24.65 11.05
N LEU A 166 -13.00 23.37 11.39
CA LEU A 166 -14.26 22.66 11.14
C LEU A 166 -15.42 23.23 11.95
N GLN A 167 -15.19 23.54 13.22
CA GLN A 167 -16.21 24.17 14.09
C GLN A 167 -16.59 25.56 13.57
N HIS A 168 -15.60 26.36 13.14
CA HIS A 168 -15.86 27.65 12.50
C HIS A 168 -16.63 27.50 11.18
N GLY A 169 -16.32 26.44 10.41
CA GLY A 169 -17.06 26.04 9.22
C GLY A 169 -18.47 25.50 9.47
N GLY A 170 -18.91 25.44 10.74
CA GLY A 170 -20.28 25.07 11.11
C GLY A 170 -20.52 23.58 11.33
N LEU A 171 -19.46 22.76 11.43
CA LEU A 171 -19.59 21.34 11.78
C LEU A 171 -20.34 21.21 13.11
N LYS A 172 -21.42 20.42 13.10
CA LYS A 172 -22.19 20.09 14.30
C LYS A 172 -21.68 18.76 14.88
N PRO A 173 -21.81 18.54 16.21
CA PRO A 173 -21.53 17.25 16.81
C PRO A 173 -22.26 16.10 16.08
N GLY A 174 -21.55 15.00 15.82
CA GLY A 174 -22.03 13.86 15.04
C GLY A 174 -22.03 14.06 13.52
N GLY A 175 -21.65 15.25 13.02
CA GLY A 175 -21.49 15.53 11.60
C GLY A 175 -20.38 14.67 10.98
N ARG A 176 -20.58 14.20 9.75
CA ARG A 176 -19.62 13.33 9.05
C ARG A 176 -18.72 14.16 8.15
N VAL A 177 -17.41 13.87 8.20
CA VAL A 177 -16.41 14.56 7.37
C VAL A 177 -15.64 13.51 6.59
N ALA A 178 -15.74 13.57 5.26
CA ALA A 178 -14.97 12.71 4.37
C ALA A 178 -13.49 13.11 4.37
N ILE A 179 -12.60 12.14 4.49
CA ILE A 179 -11.15 12.32 4.40
C ILE A 179 -10.66 11.58 3.17
N MET A 180 -10.13 12.31 2.21
CA MET A 180 -9.52 11.75 0.99
C MET A 180 -8.10 12.31 0.87
N LEU A 181 -7.22 11.81 1.74
CA LEU A 181 -5.81 12.19 1.82
C LEU A 181 -4.94 10.94 1.72
N PRO A 182 -3.73 11.02 1.13
CA PRO A 182 -2.76 9.93 1.23
C PRO A 182 -2.32 9.73 2.67
N THR A 183 -1.72 8.57 2.98
CA THR A 183 -1.10 8.32 4.29
C THR A 183 0.02 9.34 4.52
N SER A 184 -0.26 10.34 5.33
CA SER A 184 0.57 11.52 5.58
C SER A 184 0.27 12.05 6.99
N ASP A 185 1.06 13.01 7.46
CA ASP A 185 0.80 13.77 8.67
C ASP A 185 -0.56 14.47 8.64
N GLU A 186 -0.91 15.09 7.51
CA GLU A 186 -2.19 15.75 7.28
C GLU A 186 -3.38 14.81 7.52
N TYR A 187 -3.26 13.52 7.15
CA TYR A 187 -4.31 12.53 7.40
C TYR A 187 -4.58 12.37 8.90
N PHE A 188 -3.53 12.25 9.71
CA PHE A 188 -3.66 12.08 11.16
C PHE A 188 -4.18 13.34 11.85
N TYR A 189 -3.73 14.53 11.40
CA TYR A 189 -4.28 15.81 11.85
C TYR A 189 -5.77 15.91 11.51
N ALA A 190 -6.18 15.54 10.29
CA ALA A 190 -7.57 15.56 9.87
C ALA A 190 -8.42 14.60 10.72
N PHE A 191 -7.99 13.34 10.84
CA PHE A 191 -8.73 12.30 11.56
C PHE A 191 -8.97 12.68 13.02
N MET A 192 -7.90 13.05 13.75
CA MET A 192 -8.03 13.45 15.16
C MET A 192 -8.73 14.80 15.30
N GLY A 193 -8.53 15.73 14.37
CA GLY A 193 -9.19 17.03 14.38
C GLY A 193 -10.70 16.94 14.21
N ILE A 194 -11.17 16.04 13.35
CA ILE A 194 -12.62 15.77 13.19
C ILE A 194 -13.19 15.19 14.50
N LEU A 195 -12.50 14.26 15.14
CA LEU A 195 -12.93 13.72 16.45
C LEU A 195 -12.94 14.80 17.53
N LEU A 196 -11.91 15.65 17.60
CA LEU A 196 -11.83 16.77 18.55
C LEU A 196 -12.93 17.82 18.30
N ALA A 197 -13.34 18.01 17.05
CA ALA A 197 -14.48 18.85 16.70
C ALA A 197 -15.85 18.23 17.08
N GLY A 198 -15.86 16.97 17.52
CA GLY A 198 -17.08 16.21 17.81
C GLY A 198 -17.73 15.58 16.58
N GLY A 199 -17.04 15.55 15.44
CA GLY A 199 -17.48 14.93 14.20
C GLY A 199 -17.11 13.45 14.09
N VAL A 200 -17.52 12.85 12.97
CA VAL A 200 -17.23 11.46 12.60
C VAL A 200 -16.32 11.46 11.37
N PRO A 201 -15.04 11.05 11.50
CA PRO A 201 -14.14 10.93 10.35
C PRO A 201 -14.58 9.77 9.47
N VAL A 202 -14.62 10.00 8.15
CA VAL A 202 -14.97 9.00 7.15
C VAL A 202 -13.83 8.89 6.13
N PRO A 203 -12.82 8.02 6.36
CA PRO A 203 -11.75 7.79 5.41
C PRO A 203 -12.27 7.18 4.11
N ILE A 204 -11.85 7.75 2.98
CA ILE A 204 -12.17 7.27 1.63
C ILE A 204 -10.85 7.20 0.85
N TYR A 205 -10.59 6.06 0.23
CA TYR A 205 -9.43 5.94 -0.65
C TYR A 205 -9.60 6.84 -1.88
N PRO A 206 -8.56 7.60 -2.28
CA PRO A 206 -8.62 8.32 -3.54
C PRO A 206 -8.82 7.32 -4.69
N PRO A 207 -9.63 7.65 -5.71
CA PRO A 207 -9.79 6.79 -6.87
C PRO A 207 -8.43 6.52 -7.50
N ALA A 208 -8.13 5.24 -7.78
CA ALA A 208 -6.93 4.85 -8.49
C ALA A 208 -6.86 5.62 -9.82
N ARG A 209 -5.74 6.30 -10.06
CA ARG A 209 -5.44 6.88 -11.38
C ARG A 209 -4.84 5.83 -12.27
#